data_AF-A0A662BAE2-F1
#
_entry.id   AF-A0A662BAE2-F1
#
_cell.length_a   1.000
_cell.length_b   1.000
_cell.length_c   1.000
_cell.angle_alpha   90.00
_cell.angle_beta   90.00
_cell.angle_gamma   90.00
#
_symmetry.space_group_name_H-M   'P 1'
#
loop_
_entity.id
_entity.type
_entity.pdbx_description
1 polymer ?
#
loop_
_entity_poly.entity_id
_entity_poly.type
_entity_poly.pdbx_seq_one_letter_code
_entity_poly.pdbx_strand_id
1 'polypeptide(L)'
;LLKSQELLAYNMTKLWMKDYYLTYPEITVEDEVTSVLSDSSNFLKGSSPLFRDNFTHLKRGFIVKDRNYISARWPGDIYNFSLEFIKMIKDDK
;
A
#
# COMPACT_ATOMS: atom_id res chain seq x y z
N LEU A 1 2.90 -2.16 -1.06
CA LEU A 1 3.10 -2.89 0.21
C LEU A 1 4.51 -2.60 0.72
N LEU A 2 4.74 -2.49 2.03
CA LEU A 2 6.10 -2.29 2.55
C LEU A 2 6.91 -3.59 2.50
N LYS A 3 8.21 -3.49 2.21
CA LYS A 3 9.14 -4.63 2.17
C LYS A 3 9.10 -5.45 3.45
N SER A 4 9.03 -4.79 4.60
CA SER A 4 8.94 -5.44 5.91
C SER A 4 7.66 -6.26 6.07
N GLN A 5 6.52 -5.79 5.55
CA GLN A 5 5.26 -6.51 5.61
C GLN A 5 5.24 -7.72 4.67
N GLU A 6 5.74 -7.53 3.45
CA GLU A 6 5.81 -8.57 2.41
C GLU A 6 6.70 -9.73 2.88
N LEU A 7 7.92 -9.43 3.32
CA LEU A 7 8.87 -10.44 3.79
C LEU A 7 8.44 -11.10 5.09
N LEU A 8 7.75 -10.39 5.98
CA LEU A 8 7.17 -10.99 7.18
C LEU A 8 6.10 -12.02 6.83
N ALA A 9 5.13 -11.64 5.97
CA ALA A 9 4.06 -12.52 5.54
C ALA A 9 4.61 -13.76 4.82
N TYR A 10 5.56 -13.57 3.90
CA TYR A 10 6.25 -14.67 3.22
C TYR A 10 6.94 -15.61 4.21
N ASN A 11 7.81 -15.10 5.09
CA ASN A 11 8.56 -15.94 6.02
C ASN A 11 7.66 -16.71 6.99
N MET A 12 6.53 -16.13 7.39
CA MET A 12 5.55 -16.79 8.26
C MET A 12 4.74 -17.87 7.54
N THR A 13 4.55 -17.79 6.23
CA THR A 13 3.57 -18.63 5.52
C THR A 13 4.18 -19.56 4.46
N LYS A 14 5.47 -19.39 4.11
CA LYS A 14 6.14 -20.12 3.01
C LYS A 14 6.04 -21.65 3.06
N LEU A 15 5.90 -22.23 4.25
CA LEU A 15 5.74 -23.68 4.41
C LEU A 15 4.41 -24.22 3.85
N TRP A 16 3.37 -23.38 3.81
CA TRP A 16 2.04 -23.74 3.31
C TRP A 16 1.70 -23.04 2.00
N MET A 17 2.07 -21.76 1.89
CA MET A 17 1.71 -20.88 0.78
C MET A 17 2.80 -20.75 -0.27
N LYS A 18 3.96 -21.43 -0.09
CA LYS A 18 5.13 -21.31 -0.97
C LYS A 18 5.52 -19.85 -1.19
N ASP A 19 5.45 -19.37 -2.42
CA ASP A 19 5.82 -18.04 -2.91
C ASP A 19 4.62 -17.10 -3.10
N TYR A 20 3.43 -17.43 -2.60
CA TYR A 20 2.21 -16.63 -2.78
C TYR A 20 2.37 -15.13 -2.48
N TYR A 21 3.14 -14.77 -1.45
CA TYR A 21 3.38 -13.37 -1.06
C TYR A 21 4.47 -12.67 -1.86
N LEU A 22 5.20 -13.39 -2.71
CA LEU A 22 6.22 -12.86 -3.61
C LEU A 22 5.64 -12.83 -5.02
N THR A 23 5.00 -11.73 -5.40
CA THR A 23 4.49 -11.57 -6.78
C THR A 23 5.63 -11.69 -7.81
N TYR A 24 6.79 -11.13 -7.48
CA TYR A 24 8.05 -11.30 -8.19
C TYR A 24 9.08 -11.87 -7.21
N PRO A 25 9.51 -13.14 -7.34
CA PRO A 25 10.42 -13.79 -6.39
C PRO A 25 11.75 -13.06 -6.15
N GLU A 26 12.19 -12.28 -7.13
CA GLU A 26 13.47 -11.58 -7.17
C GLU A 26 13.45 -10.19 -6.51
N ILE A 27 12.28 -9.56 -6.36
CA ILE A 27 12.19 -8.16 -5.93
C ILE A 27 10.89 -7.90 -5.15
N THR A 28 11.00 -7.11 -4.07
CA THR A 28 9.81 -6.68 -3.32
C THR A 28 9.13 -5.50 -4.00
N VAL A 29 7.83 -5.32 -3.76
CA VAL A 29 7.07 -4.21 -4.35
C VAL A 29 7.66 -2.84 -3.96
N GLU A 30 8.14 -2.70 -2.72
CA GLU A 30 8.80 -1.46 -2.28
C GLU A 30 10.12 -1.20 -3.02
N ASP A 31 10.95 -2.24 -3.21
CA ASP A 31 12.21 -2.10 -3.95
C ASP A 31 11.95 -1.77 -5.43
N GLU A 32 10.99 -2.44 -6.07
CA GLU A 32 10.60 -2.19 -7.46
C GLU A 32 10.13 -0.74 -7.64
N VAL A 33 9.17 -0.30 -6.83
CA VAL A 33 8.64 1.07 -6.89
C VAL A 33 9.75 2.09 -6.65
N THR A 34 10.58 1.88 -5.62
CA THR A 34 11.66 2.83 -5.30
C THR A 34 12.70 2.91 -6.42
N SER A 35 12.93 1.82 -7.17
CA SER A 35 13.91 1.79 -8.27
C SER A 35 13.52 2.67 -9.47
N VAL A 36 12.23 2.97 -9.63
CA VAL A 36 11.70 3.76 -10.76
C VAL A 36 11.29 5.18 -10.38
N LEU A 37 11.36 5.55 -9.10
CA LEU A 37 11.08 6.91 -8.66
C LEU A 37 12.20 7.87 -9.09
N SER A 38 11.81 9.06 -9.56
CA SER A 38 12.76 10.14 -9.84
C SER A 38 13.47 10.66 -8.58
N ASP A 39 12.79 10.57 -7.44
CA ASP A 39 13.34 10.86 -6.11
C ASP A 39 12.84 9.81 -5.12
N SER A 40 13.77 9.14 -4.44
CA SER A 40 13.49 8.16 -3.39
C SER A 40 12.64 8.71 -2.24
N SER A 41 12.68 10.03 -1.97
CA SER A 41 11.84 10.63 -0.91
C SER A 41 10.36 10.64 -1.25
N ASN A 42 9.99 10.41 -2.52
CA ASN A 42 8.59 10.29 -2.93
C ASN A 42 7.95 8.97 -2.46
N PHE A 43 8.74 8.01 -1.97
CA PHE A 43 8.20 6.80 -1.37
C PHE A 43 7.72 7.05 0.08
N LEU A 44 6.43 7.35 0.23
CA LEU A 44 5.82 7.60 1.54
C LEU A 44 5.29 6.30 2.15
N LYS A 45 5.87 5.90 3.30
CA LYS A 45 5.54 4.63 3.99
C LYS A 45 4.25 4.67 4.80
N GLY A 46 3.88 5.86 5.28
CA GLY A 46 2.80 6.05 6.24
C GLY A 46 3.11 5.49 7.64
N SER A 47 2.11 5.52 8.51
CA SER A 47 2.19 4.99 9.88
C SER A 47 2.23 3.46 9.91
N SER A 48 2.66 2.85 11.01
CA SER A 48 2.67 1.39 11.13
C SER A 48 1.26 0.79 10.95
N PRO A 49 1.05 -0.14 10.00
CA PRO A 49 -0.25 -0.69 9.67
C PRO A 49 -0.68 -1.80 10.63
N LEU A 50 -0.96 -1.42 11.88
CA LEU A 50 -1.38 -2.34 12.94
C LEU A 50 -2.88 -2.68 12.89
N PHE A 51 -3.71 -1.71 12.48
CA PHE A 51 -5.15 -1.84 12.44
C PHE A 51 -5.68 -1.40 11.08
N ARG A 52 -6.75 -2.07 10.62
CA ARG A 52 -7.49 -1.64 9.45
C ARG A 52 -8.29 -0.37 9.74
N ASP A 53 -8.46 0.44 8.71
CA ASP A 53 -9.40 1.55 8.71
C ASP A 53 -10.85 1.08 8.64
N ASN A 54 -11.75 2.02 8.88
CA ASN A 54 -13.19 1.90 8.74
C ASN A 54 -13.81 3.31 8.75
N PHE A 55 -15.12 3.40 8.53
CA PHE A 55 -15.84 4.68 8.51
C PHE A 55 -15.67 5.54 9.78
N THR A 56 -15.45 4.94 10.95
CA THR A 56 -15.26 5.69 12.21
C THR A 56 -13.79 5.95 12.54
N HIS A 57 -12.85 5.26 11.89
CA HIS A 57 -11.41 5.32 12.17
C HIS A 57 -10.56 5.49 10.91
N LEU A 58 -10.93 6.43 10.04
CA LEU A 58 -10.22 6.69 8.78
C LEU A 58 -8.73 7.04 8.96
N LYS A 59 -8.36 7.65 10.09
CA LYS A 59 -6.96 8.01 10.42
C LYS A 59 -6.00 6.82 10.50
N ARG A 60 -6.50 5.59 10.56
CA ARG A 60 -5.69 4.36 10.53
C ARG A 60 -5.23 4.03 9.11
N GLY A 61 -6.05 4.39 8.12
CA GLY A 61 -5.77 4.16 6.71
C GLY A 61 -4.76 5.17 6.21
N PHE A 62 -3.99 4.78 5.21
CA PHE A 62 -3.00 5.62 4.57
C PHE A 62 -3.08 5.50 3.07
N ILE A 63 -3.08 6.66 2.42
CA ILE A 63 -3.10 6.78 0.97
C ILE A 63 -2.07 7.81 0.54
N VAL A 64 -1.59 7.68 -0.69
CA VAL A 64 -0.81 8.71 -1.37
C VAL A 64 -1.62 9.14 -2.59
N LYS A 65 -1.83 10.45 -2.73
CA LYS A 65 -2.46 11.05 -3.90
C LYS A 65 -1.50 12.06 -4.54
N ASP A 66 -1.29 11.93 -5.84
CA ASP A 66 -0.62 12.92 -6.68
C ASP A 66 -1.45 13.12 -7.95
N ARG A 67 -2.09 14.28 -8.10
CA ARG A 67 -2.98 14.60 -9.24
C ARG A 67 -4.01 13.48 -9.45
N ASN A 68 -3.91 12.75 -10.56
CA ASN A 68 -4.83 11.68 -10.96
C ASN A 68 -4.37 10.29 -10.49
N TYR A 69 -3.27 10.21 -9.74
CA TYR A 69 -2.77 8.99 -9.14
C TYR A 69 -3.21 8.88 -7.69
N ILE A 70 -3.68 7.70 -7.30
CA ILE A 70 -3.92 7.33 -5.91
C ILE A 70 -3.43 5.91 -5.65
N SER A 71 -2.78 5.70 -4.51
CA SER A 71 -2.38 4.37 -4.04
C SER A 71 -2.60 4.18 -2.55
N ALA A 72 -2.68 2.91 -2.17
CA ALA A 72 -2.82 2.42 -0.80
C ALA A 72 -1.84 1.26 -0.58
N ARG A 73 -1.53 0.91 0.67
CA ARG A 73 -0.43 -0.04 0.94
C ARG A 73 -0.89 -1.48 1.00
N TRP A 74 -2.08 -1.72 1.53
CA TRP A 74 -2.64 -3.04 1.85
C TRP A 74 -4.17 -2.95 2.01
N PRO A 75 -4.90 -4.07 2.11
CA PRO A 75 -6.38 -4.07 2.21
C PRO A 75 -6.95 -3.30 3.41
N GLY A 76 -6.14 -3.01 4.43
CA GLY A 76 -6.56 -2.26 5.61
C GLY A 76 -6.66 -0.75 5.42
N ASP A 77 -6.31 -0.20 4.25
CA ASP A 77 -6.42 1.23 3.91
C ASP A 77 -7.65 1.52 2.99
N ILE A 78 -8.54 0.54 2.81
CA ILE A 78 -9.54 0.55 1.73
C ILE A 78 -10.63 1.61 1.87
N TYR A 79 -11.03 1.97 3.10
CA TYR A 79 -12.06 2.98 3.30
C TYR A 79 -11.53 4.36 2.91
N ASN A 80 -10.32 4.69 3.36
CA ASN A 80 -9.68 5.96 3.04
C ASN A 80 -9.41 6.06 1.53
N PHE A 81 -8.90 4.99 0.92
CA PHE A 81 -8.72 4.91 -0.54
C PHE A 81 -10.04 5.13 -1.30
N SER A 82 -11.10 4.42 -0.94
CA SER A 82 -12.37 4.47 -1.67
C SER A 82 -13.01 5.86 -1.58
N LEU A 83 -12.97 6.48 -0.40
CA LEU A 83 -13.53 7.81 -0.19
C LEU A 83 -12.78 8.88 -0.99
N GLU A 84 -11.45 8.85 -1.00
CA GLU A 84 -10.65 9.80 -1.78
C GLU A 84 -10.79 9.55 -3.29
N PHE A 85 -10.86 8.29 -3.73
CA PHE A 85 -11.08 7.97 -5.15
C PHE A 85 -12.45 8.47 -5.65
N ILE A 86 -13.51 8.27 -4.87
CA ILE A 86 -14.84 8.81 -5.18
C ILE A 86 -14.80 10.34 -5.28
N LYS A 87 -14.03 11.00 -4.41
CA LYS A 87 -13.84 12.44 -4.44
C LYS A 87 -13.13 12.89 -5.72
N MET A 88 -12.02 12.23 -6.10
CA MET A 88 -11.30 12.53 -7.33
C MET A 88 -12.22 12.50 -8.56
N ILE A 89 -13.03 11.46 -8.70
CA ILE A 89 -13.97 11.31 -9.83
C ILE A 89 -15.08 12.40 -9.83
N LYS A 90 -15.48 12.89 -8.65
CA LYS A 90 -16.52 13.91 -8.52
C LYS A 90 -16.00 15.32 -8.78
N ASP A 91 -14.78 15.60 -8.33
CA ASP A 91 -14.14 16.91 -8.46
C ASP A 91 -13.63 17.17 -9.90
N ASP A 92 -13.42 16.11 -10.70
CA ASP A 92 -13.08 16.19 -12.14
C ASP A 92 -14.28 16.57 -13.05
N LYS A 93 -15.45 16.90 -12.50
CA LYS A 93 -16.63 17.40 -13.23
C LYS A 93 -16.77 18.90 -13.12
#